data_AF-A0A3D3ALL9-F1
#
_entry.id   AF-A0A3D3ALL9-F1
#
_cell.length_a   1.000
_cell.length_b   1.000
_cell.length_c   1.000
_cell.angle_alpha   90.00
_cell.angle_beta   90.00
_cell.angle_gamma   90.00
#
_symmetry.space_group_name_H-M   'P 1'
#
loop_
_entity.id
_entity.type
_entity.pdbx_description
1 polymer ?
#
loop_
_entity_poly.entity_id
_entity_poly.type
_entity_poly.pdbx_seq_one_letter_code
_entity_poly.pdbx_strand_id
1 'polypeptide(L)'
;MIGKKLNKFFFIILLFFWLTGSYSYSQPKSWKLFKYLDTTSYNFEALVLSPDGKHLFAGNRGGEIKVWKIDQFRLIKTFQALNNPPADF
;
A
#
# COMPACT_ATOMS: atom_id res chain seq x y z
N MET A 1 50.19 -5.63 31.27
CA MET A 1 49.18 -5.62 30.19
C MET A 1 48.22 -4.46 30.43
N ILE A 2 48.29 -3.45 29.57
CA ILE A 2 47.52 -2.20 29.64
C ILE A 2 46.10 -2.45 29.10
N GLY A 3 45.12 -2.49 30.01
CA GLY A 3 43.69 -2.52 29.69
C GLY A 3 43.16 -1.10 29.62
N LYS A 4 42.75 -0.69 28.42
CA LYS A 4 42.49 0.69 27.99
C LYS A 4 41.45 1.40 28.88
N LYS A 5 41.84 2.53 29.49
CA LYS A 5 40.91 3.51 30.08
C LYS A 5 39.90 3.92 29.01
N LEU A 6 38.66 3.45 29.13
CA LEU A 6 37.57 3.91 28.28
C LEU A 6 37.35 5.40 28.57
N ASN A 7 37.56 6.22 27.54
CA ASN A 7 37.66 7.66 27.66
C ASN A 7 36.29 8.24 28.07
N LYS A 8 36.18 8.89 29.24
CA LYS A 8 34.93 9.45 29.78
C LYS A 8 34.21 10.41 28.79
N PHE A 9 34.92 10.92 27.79
CA PHE A 9 34.37 11.68 26.66
C PHE A 9 33.34 10.91 25.81
N PHE A 10 33.44 9.58 25.71
CA PHE A 10 32.52 8.76 24.91
C PHE A 10 31.07 8.78 25.47
N PHE A 11 30.93 8.92 26.80
CA PHE A 11 29.62 9.03 27.44
C PHE A 11 29.01 10.43 27.32
N ILE A 12 29.84 11.48 27.25
CA ILE A 12 29.37 12.86 27.08
C ILE A 12 28.77 13.05 25.68
N ILE A 13 29.32 12.39 24.65
CA ILE A 13 28.78 12.46 23.28
C ILE A 13 27.39 11.81 23.20
N LEU A 14 27.17 10.65 23.83
CA LEU A 14 25.85 9.99 23.87
C LEU A 14 24.80 10.79 24.67
N LEU A 15 25.21 11.50 25.72
CA LEU A 15 24.34 12.41 26.48
C LEU A 15 24.05 13.72 25.73
N PHE A 16 24.99 14.22 24.93
CA PHE A 16 24.76 15.37 24.05
C PHE A 16 23.76 15.05 22.92
N PHE A 17 23.74 13.82 22.41
CA PHE A 17 22.72 13.35 21.47
C PHE A 17 21.32 13.20 22.09
N TRP A 18 21.17 13.28 23.42
CA TRP A 18 19.88 13.30 24.12
C TRP A 18 19.37 14.71 24.46
N LEU A 19 20.22 15.72 24.49
CA LEU A 19 19.86 17.07 24.95
C LEU A 19 19.71 18.11 23.84
N THR A 20 20.33 17.92 22.67
CA THR A 20 20.22 18.89 21.56
C THR A 20 20.06 18.17 20.22
N GLY A 21 18.89 17.61 19.96
CA GLY A 21 18.69 16.96 18.68
C GLY A 21 17.35 16.30 18.58
N SER A 22 16.34 17.11 18.33
CA SER A 22 15.07 16.70 17.73
C SER A 22 15.35 16.03 16.38
N TYR A 23 15.87 14.80 16.38
CA TYR A 23 15.77 13.92 15.23
C TYR A 23 14.30 13.57 15.13
N SER A 24 13.57 14.37 14.37
CA SER A 24 12.23 14.02 13.94
C SER A 24 12.38 12.85 12.96
N TYR A 25 12.56 11.64 13.49
CA TYR A 25 12.44 10.42 12.72
C TYR A 25 11.00 10.39 12.25
N SER A 26 10.77 10.77 10.99
CA SER A 26 9.45 10.64 10.40
C SER A 26 9.08 9.16 10.49
N GLN A 27 8.05 8.85 11.27
CA GLN A 27 7.52 7.49 11.31
C GLN A 27 7.29 7.05 9.87
N PRO A 28 7.76 5.87 9.45
CA PRO A 28 7.53 5.40 8.10
C PRO A 28 6.04 5.45 7.85
N LYS A 29 5.63 6.12 6.77
CA LYS A 29 4.22 6.29 6.41
C LYS A 29 3.65 4.88 6.25
N SER A 30 2.87 4.45 7.23
CA SER A 30 2.35 3.08 7.24
C SER A 30 1.15 2.98 6.32
N TRP A 31 1.15 1.95 5.48
CA TRP A 31 -0.01 1.63 4.67
C TRP A 31 -1.03 0.94 5.57
N LYS A 32 -2.14 1.61 5.85
CA LYS A 32 -3.29 1.01 6.50
C LYS A 32 -4.31 0.63 5.43
N LEU A 33 -4.85 -0.57 5.53
CA LEU A 33 -6.00 -0.95 4.72
C LEU A 33 -7.14 0.06 4.95
N PHE A 34 -7.60 0.68 3.87
CA PHE A 34 -8.63 1.70 3.92
C PHE A 34 -10.02 1.15 3.59
N LYS A 35 -10.14 0.35 2.53
CA LYS A 35 -11.43 -0.15 2.03
C LYS A 35 -11.28 -1.48 1.30
N TYR A 36 -12.23 -2.38 1.53
CA TYR A 36 -12.49 -3.53 0.65
C TYR A 36 -13.53 -3.14 -0.39
N LEU A 37 -13.24 -3.43 -1.66
CA LEU A 37 -14.21 -3.33 -2.74
C LEU A 37 -14.75 -4.73 -2.99
N ASP A 38 -16.03 -4.94 -2.69
CA ASP A 38 -16.67 -6.22 -2.94
C ASP A 38 -16.77 -6.46 -4.45
N THR A 39 -16.33 -7.65 -4.87
CA THR A 39 -16.24 -8.00 -6.28
C THR A 39 -17.19 -9.12 -6.67
N THR A 40 -17.89 -9.80 -5.75
CA THR A 40 -18.81 -10.94 -5.99
C THR A 40 -18.31 -12.05 -6.94
N SER A 41 -17.08 -11.97 -7.42
CA SER A 41 -16.42 -12.84 -8.41
C SER A 41 -15.01 -13.12 -7.90
N TYR A 42 -14.59 -14.37 -8.02
CA TYR A 42 -13.32 -14.85 -7.52
C TYR A 42 -12.20 -14.61 -8.55
N ASN A 43 -11.05 -14.15 -8.07
CA ASN A 43 -9.79 -13.89 -8.80
C ASN A 43 -9.79 -12.84 -9.93
N PHE A 44 -9.63 -11.57 -9.54
CA PHE A 44 -9.12 -10.55 -10.44
C PHE A 44 -7.61 -10.69 -10.60
N GLU A 45 -7.12 -10.70 -11.85
CA GLU A 45 -5.69 -10.88 -12.15
C GLU A 45 -4.99 -9.59 -12.56
N ALA A 46 -5.77 -8.58 -12.94
CA ALA A 46 -5.24 -7.28 -13.36
C ALA A 46 -6.00 -6.14 -12.67
N LEU A 47 -5.24 -5.11 -12.28
CA LEU A 47 -5.74 -3.87 -11.70
C LEU A 47 -5.05 -2.68 -12.37
N VAL A 48 -5.82 -1.66 -12.73
CA VAL A 48 -5.28 -0.39 -13.24
C VAL A 48 -6.09 0.79 -12.73
N LEU A 49 -5.39 1.83 -12.27
CA LEU A 49 -5.99 3.12 -11.96
C LEU A 49 -5.98 3.99 -13.22
N SER A 50 -7.06 4.74 -13.45
CA SER A 50 -7.05 5.77 -14.49
C SER A 50 -5.97 6.83 -14.18
N PRO A 51 -5.37 7.47 -15.20
CA PRO A 51 -4.36 8.50 -14.98
C PRO A 51 -4.84 9.68 -14.12
N ASP A 52 -6.14 9.97 -14.15
CA ASP A 52 -6.77 11.01 -13.31
C ASP A 52 -7.10 10.54 -11.88
N GLY A 53 -6.85 9.27 -11.55
CA GLY A 53 -7.11 8.67 -10.24
C GLY A 53 -8.59 8.50 -9.87
N LYS A 54 -9.53 8.79 -10.79
CA LYS A 54 -10.97 8.76 -10.51
C LYS A 54 -11.58 7.37 -10.63
N HIS A 55 -10.93 6.47 -11.37
CA HIS A 55 -11.46 5.14 -11.67
C HIS A 55 -10.43 4.05 -11.36
N LEU A 56 -10.92 2.94 -10.82
CA LEU A 56 -10.19 1.67 -10.76
C LEU A 56 -10.87 0.69 -11.70
N PHE A 57 -10.07 0.01 -12.52
CA PHE A 57 -10.50 -1.10 -13.35
C PHE A 57 -9.88 -2.38 -12.83
N ALA A 58 -10.67 -3.44 -12.74
CA ALA A 58 -10.20 -4.78 -12.43
C ALA A 58 -10.71 -5.76 -13.47
N GLY A 59 -9.85 -6.64 -13.99
CA GLY A 59 -10.22 -7.72 -14.92
C GLY A 59 -9.89 -9.11 -14.37
N ASN A 60 -10.74 -10.10 -14.67
CA ASN A 60 -10.51 -11.52 -14.36
C ASN A 60 -10.35 -12.39 -15.63
N ARG A 61 -10.00 -13.67 -15.47
CA ARG A 61 -9.87 -14.63 -16.59
C ARG A 61 -11.19 -14.92 -17.30
N GLY A 62 -12.30 -14.84 -16.58
CA GLY A 62 -13.64 -14.96 -17.14
C GLY A 62 -14.04 -13.78 -18.04
N GLY A 63 -13.19 -12.76 -18.18
CA GLY A 63 -13.50 -11.57 -18.97
C GLY A 63 -14.44 -10.59 -18.29
N GLU A 64 -14.74 -10.77 -16.99
CA GLU A 64 -15.43 -9.76 -16.20
C GLU A 64 -14.48 -8.59 -15.98
N ILE A 65 -14.95 -7.37 -16.26
CA ILE A 65 -14.26 -6.13 -15.96
C ILE A 65 -15.14 -5.28 -15.07
N LYS A 66 -14.68 -4.97 -13.87
CA LYS A 66 -15.37 -4.08 -12.94
C LYS A 66 -14.71 -2.72 -12.91
N VAL A 67 -15.55 -1.69 -12.77
CA VAL A 67 -15.13 -0.29 -12.71
C VAL A 67 -15.71 0.36 -11.47
N TRP A 68 -14.82 0.91 -10.64
CA TRP A 68 -15.19 1.65 -9.45
C TRP A 68 -14.83 3.12 -9.59
N LYS A 69 -15.71 3.98 -9.09
CA LYS A 69 -15.40 5.39 -8.84
C LYS A 69 -14.70 5.50 -7.50
N ILE A 70 -13.50 6.08 -7.48
CA ILE A 70 -12.61 6.07 -6.30
C ILE A 70 -13.06 7.02 -5.20
N ASP A 71 -13.62 8.18 -5.53
CA ASP A 71 -14.08 9.17 -4.54
C ASP A 71 -15.15 8.61 -3.59
N GLN A 72 -15.99 7.72 -4.09
CA GLN A 72 -17.12 7.11 -3.39
C GLN A 72 -16.92 5.61 -3.12
N PHE A 73 -15.85 5.01 -3.63
CA PHE A 73 -15.58 3.57 -3.58
C PHE A 73 -16.77 2.72 -4.07
N ARG A 74 -17.45 3.22 -5.11
CA ARG A 74 -18.70 2.64 -5.61
C ARG A 74 -18.44 1.92 -6.93
N LEU A 75 -18.93 0.69 -7.03
CA LEU A 75 -19.00 -0.02 -8.31
C LEU A 75 -19.97 0.76 -9.21
N ILE A 76 -19.47 1.28 -10.33
CA ILE A 76 -20.27 2.04 -11.29
C ILE A 76 -20.56 1.25 -12.55
N LYS A 77 -19.76 0.22 -12.86
CA LYS A 77 -20.02 -0.63 -14.02
C LYS A 77 -19.38 -2.00 -13.89
N THR A 78 -20.06 -2.98 -14.48
CA THR A 78 -19.50 -4.30 -14.80
C THR A 78 -19.64 -4.50 -16.30
N PHE A 79 -18.58 -4.99 -16.94
CA PHE A 79 -18.55 -5.39 -18.33
C PHE A 79 -18.21 -6.86 -18.41
N GLN A 80 -18.71 -7.49 -19.48
CA GLN A 80 -18.33 -8.84 -19.87
C GLN A 80 -17.63 -8.74 -21.22
N ALA A 81 -16.31 -8.97 -21.24
CA ALA A 81 -15.50 -8.89 -22.46
C ALA A 81 -15.62 -10.15 -23.32
N LEU A 82 -15.97 -11.29 -22.72
CA LEU A 82 -16.10 -12.59 -23.38
C LEU A 82 -17.56 -13.03 -23.42
N ASN A 83 -18.08 -13.37 -24.61
CA ASN A 83 -19.47 -13.82 -24.78
C ASN A 83 -19.74 -15.23 -24.24
N ASN A 84 -18.69 -16.03 -24.02
CA ASN A 84 -18.77 -17.37 -23.47
C ASN A 84 -17.57 -17.60 -22.52
N PRO A 85 -17.66 -17.15 -21.26
CA PRO A 85 -16.60 -17.37 -20.30
C PRO A 85 -16.42 -18.87 -20.04
N PRO A 86 -15.18 -19.35 -19.84
CA PRO A 86 -14.95 -20.72 -19.38
C PRO A 86 -15.71 -20.98 -18.08
N ALA A 87 -16.26 -22.19 -17.96
CA ALA A 87 -17.16 -22.55 -16.86
C ALA A 87 -16.44 -22.78 -15.51
N ASP A 88 -15.10 -22.74 -15.50
CA ASP A 88 -14.22 -23.21 -14.44
C ASP A 88 -13.48 -22.07 -13.68
N PHE A 89 -14.06 -20.87 -13.63
CA PHE A 89 -13.51 -19.71 -12.89
C PHE A 89 -14.35 -19.28 -11.68
#